data_AF-A0A2V5YMA6-F1
#
_entry.id   AF-A0A2V5YMA6-F1
#
_cell.length_a   1.000
_cell.length_b   1.000
_cell.length_c   1.000
_cell.angle_alpha   90.00
_cell.angle_beta   90.00
_cell.angle_gamma   90.00
#
_symmetry.space_group_name_H-M   'P 1'
#
loop_
_entity.id
_entity.type
_entity.pdbx_description
1 polymer ?
#
loop_
_entity_poly.entity_id
_entity_poly.type
_entity_poly.pdbx_seq_one_letter_code
_entity_poly.pdbx_strand_id
1 'polypeptide(L)'
;MKFLRNRRDLAKKIADANVELTKWIQQNPAEAQKLFVEELKAETRADFVPDAVAQAWNRIQFTSEVSRDLLAKSVHDGKDAGFLKGSTDTSKLIETP
;
A
#
# COMPACT_ATOMS: atom_id res chain seq x y z
N MET A 1 3.28 16.45 -10.20
CA MET A 1 4.24 16.51 -9.05
C MET A 1 5.65 16.88 -9.51
N LYS A 2 6.45 17.65 -8.73
CA LYS A 2 7.85 18.00 -9.12
C LYS A 2 8.72 16.74 -9.29
N PHE A 3 8.55 15.74 -8.42
CA PHE A 3 9.29 14.49 -8.50
C PHE A 3 8.97 13.70 -9.77
N LEU A 4 7.69 13.44 -10.06
CA LEU A 4 7.27 12.69 -11.27
C LEU A 4 7.70 13.38 -12.57
N ARG A 5 7.70 14.72 -12.61
CA ARG A 5 8.20 15.47 -13.78
C ARG A 5 9.71 15.38 -13.95
N ASN A 6 10.46 15.49 -12.86
CA ASN A 6 11.92 15.60 -12.93
C ASN A 6 12.63 14.23 -12.90
N ARG A 7 11.95 13.18 -12.42
CA ARG A 7 12.51 11.84 -12.14
C ARG A 7 11.55 10.73 -12.56
N ARG A 8 10.92 10.89 -13.73
CA ARG A 8 9.88 9.99 -14.24
C ARG A 8 10.35 8.53 -14.32
N ASP A 9 11.53 8.29 -14.90
CA ASP A 9 12.08 6.93 -15.04
C ASP A 9 12.36 6.27 -13.68
N LEU A 10 12.83 7.05 -12.71
CA LEU A 10 13.04 6.54 -11.35
C LEU A 10 11.70 6.20 -10.68
N ALA A 11 10.71 7.07 -10.83
CA ALA A 11 9.36 6.81 -10.31
C ALA A 11 8.75 5.54 -10.93
N LYS A 12 8.93 5.35 -12.24
CA LYS A 12 8.51 4.13 -12.94
C LYS A 12 9.20 2.90 -12.39
N LYS A 13 10.53 2.91 -12.24
CA LYS A 13 11.28 1.78 -11.66
C LYS A 13 10.80 1.41 -10.26
N ILE A 14 10.52 2.40 -9.42
CA ILE A 14 10.02 2.17 -8.05
C ILE A 14 8.61 1.56 -8.10
N ALA A 15 7.73 2.06 -8.97
CA ALA A 15 6.39 1.52 -9.13
C ALA A 15 6.42 0.06 -9.63
N ASP A 16 7.23 -0.21 -10.66
CA ASP A 16 7.41 -1.56 -11.22
C ASP A 16 7.98 -2.52 -10.15
N ALA A 17 8.97 -2.08 -9.36
CA ALA A 17 9.52 -2.88 -8.26
C ALA A 17 8.49 -3.17 -7.15
N ASN A 18 7.57 -2.24 -6.85
CA ASN A 18 6.49 -2.50 -5.88
C ASN A 18 5.48 -3.52 -6.41
N VAL A 19 5.16 -3.49 -7.70
CA VAL A 19 4.32 -4.52 -8.34
C VAL A 19 4.99 -5.89 -8.22
N GLU A 20 6.29 -5.96 -8.54
CA GLU A 20 7.07 -7.18 -8.50
C GLU A 20 7.16 -7.75 -7.07
N LEU A 21 7.45 -6.89 -6.09
CA LEU A 21 7.46 -7.26 -4.66
C LEU A 21 6.09 -7.75 -4.19
N THR A 22 5.01 -7.05 -4.55
CA THR A 22 3.65 -7.44 -4.17
C THR A 22 3.32 -8.83 -4.72
N LYS A 23 3.67 -9.09 -5.97
CA LYS A 23 3.51 -10.41 -6.59
C LYS A 23 4.33 -11.47 -5.86
N TRP A 24 5.58 -11.17 -5.52
CA TRP A 24 6.43 -12.09 -4.76
C TRP A 24 5.84 -12.40 -3.38
N ILE A 25 5.30 -11.40 -2.66
CA ILE A 25 4.64 -11.57 -1.36
C ILE A 25 3.43 -12.51 -1.49
N GLN A 26 2.61 -12.32 -2.52
CA GLN A 26 1.44 -13.17 -2.78
C GLN A 26 1.85 -14.62 -3.10
N GLN A 27 2.95 -14.81 -3.82
CA GLN A 27 3.47 -16.12 -4.22
C GLN A 27 4.20 -16.84 -3.08
N ASN A 28 4.78 -16.10 -2.14
CA ASN A 28 5.64 -16.61 -1.07
C ASN A 28 5.17 -16.11 0.32
N PRO A 29 3.91 -16.34 0.72
CA PRO A 29 3.34 -15.72 1.92
C PRO A 29 4.04 -16.15 3.21
N ALA A 30 4.50 -17.40 3.30
CA ALA A 30 5.21 -17.89 4.49
C ALA A 30 6.59 -17.24 4.65
N GLU A 31 7.33 -17.09 3.55
CA GLU A 31 8.64 -16.43 3.55
C GLU A 31 8.48 -14.92 3.83
N ALA A 32 7.51 -14.27 3.19
CA ALA A 32 7.20 -12.87 3.43
C ALA A 32 6.80 -12.60 4.89
N GLN A 33 5.98 -13.48 5.51
CA GLN A 33 5.64 -13.37 6.93
C GLN A 33 6.87 -13.52 7.83
N LYS A 34 7.75 -14.49 7.53
CA LYS A 34 8.98 -14.69 8.29
C LYS A 34 9.86 -13.43 8.26
N LEU A 35 10.14 -12.91 7.06
CA LEU A 35 10.92 -11.68 6.90
C LEU A 35 10.29 -10.50 7.63
N PHE A 36 8.97 -10.33 7.51
CA PHE A 36 8.24 -9.26 8.19
C PHE A 36 8.41 -9.32 9.71
N VAL A 37 8.31 -10.50 10.33
CA VAL A 37 8.48 -10.66 11.78
C VAL A 37 9.92 -10.41 12.21
N GLU A 38 10.90 -10.90 11.45
CA GLU A 38 12.32 -10.70 11.73
C GLU A 38 12.67 -9.20 11.70
N GLU A 39 12.27 -8.48 10.65
CA GLU A 39 12.49 -7.04 10.51
C GLU A 39 11.75 -6.23 11.58
N LEU A 40 10.48 -6.56 11.84
CA LEU A 40 9.70 -5.85 12.85
C LEU A 40 10.31 -6.01 14.25
N LYS A 41 10.83 -7.21 14.58
CA LYS A 41 11.57 -7.45 15.81
C LYS A 41 12.89 -6.67 15.85
N ALA A 42 13.62 -6.58 14.74
CA ALA A 42 14.87 -5.82 14.68
C ALA A 42 14.65 -4.32 14.95
N GLU A 43 13.61 -3.73 14.34
CA GLU A 43 13.29 -2.30 14.43
C GLU A 43 12.64 -1.93 15.76
N THR A 44 11.67 -2.72 16.22
CA THR A 44 10.88 -2.39 17.43
C THR A 44 11.45 -3.00 18.71
N ARG A 45 12.33 -4.00 18.60
CA ARG A 45 12.80 -4.87 19.70
C ARG A 45 11.69 -5.62 20.44
N ALA A 46 10.48 -5.64 19.88
CA ALA A 46 9.34 -6.34 20.44
C ALA A 46 9.18 -7.72 19.79
N ASP A 47 8.77 -8.69 20.59
CA ASP A 47 8.38 -10.01 20.09
C ASP A 47 6.92 -9.99 19.62
N PHE A 48 6.69 -10.57 18.45
CA PHE A 48 5.35 -10.74 17.87
C PHE A 48 5.01 -12.21 17.85
N VAL A 49 3.83 -12.56 18.39
CA VAL A 49 3.34 -13.94 18.40
C VAL A 49 3.11 -14.37 16.94
N PRO A 50 3.79 -15.40 16.41
CA PRO A 50 3.68 -15.79 15.00
C PRO A 50 2.24 -16.05 14.56
N ASP A 51 1.44 -16.67 15.43
CA ASP A 51 0.02 -16.93 15.14
C ASP A 51 -0.80 -15.65 14.96
N ALA A 52 -0.50 -14.59 15.72
CA ALA A 52 -1.19 -13.31 15.57
C ALA A 52 -0.85 -12.66 14.22
N VAL A 53 0.40 -12.79 13.78
CA VAL A 53 0.86 -12.30 12.48
C VAL A 53 0.19 -13.08 11.35
N ALA A 54 0.16 -14.42 11.43
CA ALA A 54 -0.51 -15.26 10.45
C ALA A 54 -2.01 -14.96 10.35
N GLN A 55 -2.68 -14.74 11.48
CA GLN A 55 -4.10 -14.36 11.50
C GLN A 55 -4.35 -12.98 10.87
N ALA A 56 -3.49 -12.00 11.16
CA ALA A 56 -3.59 -10.67 10.55
C ALA A 56 -3.35 -10.75 9.03
N TRP A 57 -2.38 -11.56 8.60
CA TRP A 57 -2.04 -11.74 7.19
C TRP A 57 -3.23 -12.20 6.34
N ASN A 58 -4.06 -13.11 6.88
CA ASN A 58 -5.27 -13.59 6.21
C ASN A 58 -6.33 -12.49 5.97
N ARG A 59 -6.24 -11.36 6.66
CA ARG A 59 -7.16 -10.22 6.53
C ARG A 59 -6.59 -9.11 5.64
N ILE A 60 -5.33 -9.21 5.23
CA ILE A 60 -4.65 -8.22 4.39
C ILE A 60 -4.74 -8.69 2.93
N GLN A 61 -5.33 -7.85 2.09
CA GLN A 61 -5.28 -8.04 0.65
C GLN A 61 -4.08 -7.26 0.10
N PHE A 62 -2.96 -7.95 -0.12
CA PHE A 62 -1.82 -7.37 -0.83
C PHE A 62 -2.22 -7.14 -2.29
N THR A 63 -2.13 -5.91 -2.77
CA THR A 63 -2.47 -5.55 -4.15
C THR A 63 -1.64 -4.37 -4.62
N SER A 64 -1.29 -4.36 -5.90
CA SER A 64 -0.70 -3.22 -6.59
C SER A 64 -1.71 -2.48 -7.47
N GLU A 65 -2.97 -2.93 -7.50
CA GLU A 65 -4.04 -2.31 -8.26
C GLU A 65 -4.54 -1.04 -7.56
N VAL A 66 -4.67 0.04 -8.33
CA VAL A 66 -5.19 1.31 -7.82
C VAL A 66 -6.57 1.56 -8.41
N SER A 67 -7.60 1.43 -7.58
CA SER A 67 -9.00 1.68 -7.99
C SER A 67 -9.36 3.15 -7.82
N ARG A 68 -9.67 3.82 -8.94
CA ARG A 68 -10.20 5.21 -8.94
C ARG A 68 -11.54 5.30 -8.21
N ASP A 69 -12.38 4.28 -8.35
CA ASP A 69 -13.71 4.25 -7.74
C ASP A 69 -13.62 4.14 -6.22
N LEU A 70 -12.70 3.32 -5.70
CA LEU A 70 -12.46 3.23 -4.25
C LEU A 70 -11.90 4.54 -3.67
N LEU A 71 -11.06 5.25 -4.42
CA LEU A 71 -10.58 6.58 -4.01
C LEU A 71 -11.71 7.61 -3.99
N ALA A 72 -12.55 7.63 -5.02
CA ALA A 72 -13.72 8.52 -5.07
C ALA A 72 -14.70 8.21 -3.93
N LYS A 73 -14.94 6.91 -3.67
CA LYS A 73 -15.76 6.47 -2.53
C LYS A 73 -15.16 6.89 -1.19
N SER A 74 -13.85 6.72 -0.99
CA SER A 74 -13.18 7.12 0.26
C SER A 74 -13.32 8.62 0.53
N VAL A 75 -13.24 9.45 -0.51
CA VAL A 75 -13.48 10.90 -0.40
C VAL A 75 -14.95 11.19 -0.05
N HIS A 76 -15.89 10.47 -0.67
CA HIS A 76 -17.31 10.60 -0.35
C HIS A 76 -17.60 10.21 1.10
N ASP A 77 -17.10 9.05 1.56
CA ASP A 77 -17.26 8.58 2.93
C ASP A 77 -16.68 9.59 3.94
N GLY A 78 -15.52 10.20 3.64
CA GLY A 78 -14.93 11.25 4.46
C GLY A 78 -15.75 12.53 4.51
N LYS A 79 -16.49 12.86 3.45
CA LYS A 79 -17.42 13.98 3.42
C LYS A 79 -18.67 13.68 4.25
N ASP A 80 -19.26 12.49 4.10
CA ASP A 80 -20.43 12.06 4.86
C ASP A 80 -20.15 12.02 6.37
N ALA A 81 -18.94 11.58 6.75
CA ALA A 81 -18.48 11.60 8.13
C ALA A 81 -18.07 12.99 8.65
N GLY A 82 -18.13 14.04 7.80
CA GLY A 82 -17.82 15.42 8.18
C GLY A 82 -16.33 15.77 8.27
N PHE A 83 -15.43 14.87 7.86
CA PHE A 83 -13.98 15.11 7.82
C PHE A 83 -13.55 16.01 6.66
N LEU A 84 -14.28 15.97 5.54
CA LEU A 84 -13.99 16.77 4.35
C LEU A 84 -15.10 17.79 4.07
N LYS A 85 -14.72 18.99 3.64
CA LYS A 85 -15.63 20.05 3.22
C LYS A 85 -15.51 20.29 1.72
N GLY A 86 -16.64 20.50 1.05
CA GLY A 86 -16.69 20.81 -0.39
C GLY A 86 -16.51 19.59 -1.30
N SER A 87 -16.18 19.83 -2.57
CA SER A 87 -15.84 18.79 -3.55
C SER A 87 -14.34 18.63 -3.66
N THR A 88 -13.81 17.43 -3.43
CA THR A 88 -12.39 17.12 -3.65
C THR A 88 -12.22 16.45 -5.01
N ASP A 89 -11.49 17.11 -5.91
CA ASP A 89 -11.13 16.54 -7.21
C ASP A 89 -10.06 15.45 -7.05
N THR A 90 -10.41 14.20 -7.34
CA THR A 90 -9.52 13.04 -7.27
C THR A 90 -8.85 12.70 -8.60
N SER A 91 -9.19 13.39 -9.70
CA SER A 91 -8.74 13.04 -11.06
C SER A 91 -7.22 13.03 -11.19
N LYS A 92 -6.53 13.91 -10.44
CA LYS A 92 -5.07 14.10 -10.44
C LYS A 92 -4.30 13.30 -9.39
N LEU A 93 -4.97 12.44 -8.61
CA LEU A 93 -4.32 11.66 -7.55
C LEU A 93 -3.54 10.45 -8.08
N ILE A 94 -3.89 9.95 -9.27
CA ILE A 94 -3.20 8.83 -9.91
C ILE A 94 -2.55 9.32 -11.20
N GLU A 95 -1.24 9.14 -11.28
CA GLU A 95 -0.42 9.34 -12.47
C GLU A 95 0.41 8.07 -12.69
N THR A 96 0.35 7.51 -13.89
CA THR A 96 1.25 6.41 -14.29
C THR A 96 2.52 7.04 -14.86
N PRO A 97 3.69 6.93 -14.19
CA PRO A 97 4.98 7.41 -14.69
C PRO A 97 5.45 6.61 -15.91
#